data_AF-A0A955BKP5-F1
#
_entry.id   AF-A0A955BKP5-F1
#
_cell.length_a   1.000
_cell.length_b   1.000
_cell.length_c   1.000
_cell.angle_alpha   90.00
_cell.angle_beta   90.00
_cell.angle_gamma   90.00
#
_symmetry.space_group_name_H-M   'P 1'
#
loop_
_entity.id
_entity.type
_entity.pdbx_description
1 polymer ?
#
loop_
_entity_poly.entity_id
_entity_poly.type
_entity_poly.pdbx_seq_one_letter_code
_entity_poly.pdbx_strand_id
1 'polypeptide(L)'
;MLRLNVASIKVWTFLMVALLVADAAASVASGADASYSRPQLLLEPAELAKPDVAGRYAILDVRSEEAFAEQRIPGARWVDHGLWAKAFGDGDDAEQWGQRIGELGIGNGSKVVLYDDSQMKNAARIWWILRYWGVSDARLLNGGWKAWQAAELPTADGQP
;
A
#
# COMPACT_ATOMS: atom_id res chain seq x y z
N MET A 1 13.10 -10.36 72.36
CA MET A 1 14.26 -10.98 71.69
C MET A 1 13.78 -12.22 70.95
N LEU A 2 13.60 -12.14 69.64
CA LEU A 2 13.51 -13.34 68.81
C LEU A 2 14.00 -13.00 67.40
N ARG A 3 14.82 -13.90 66.87
CA ARG A 3 15.82 -13.70 65.81
C ARG A 3 15.19 -13.79 64.42
N LEU A 4 15.64 -12.93 63.51
CA LEU A 4 15.41 -13.04 62.07
C LEU A 4 16.00 -14.35 61.53
N ASN A 5 15.19 -15.13 60.82
CA ASN A 5 15.63 -16.35 60.15
C ASN A 5 15.90 -16.06 58.66
N VAL A 6 17.16 -16.23 58.25
CA VAL A 6 17.72 -15.91 56.94
C VAL A 6 17.43 -17.07 55.97
N ALA A 7 16.16 -17.34 55.70
CA ALA A 7 15.73 -18.45 54.84
C ALA A 7 14.56 -18.09 53.91
N SER A 8 14.47 -16.82 53.46
CA SER A 8 13.41 -16.38 52.53
C SER A 8 13.93 -15.61 51.30
N ILE A 9 15.22 -15.75 50.97
CA ILE A 9 15.92 -14.82 50.04
C ILE A 9 16.26 -15.43 48.66
N LYS A 10 15.92 -16.68 48.32
CA LYS A 10 16.44 -17.29 47.06
C LYS A 10 15.47 -18.10 46.18
N VAL A 11 14.17 -17.79 46.15
CA VAL A 11 13.25 -18.40 45.16
C VAL A 11 12.24 -17.37 44.60
N TRP A 12 12.67 -16.15 44.30
CA TRP A 12 11.82 -15.13 43.64
C TRP A 12 12.46 -14.54 42.37
N THR A 13 13.51 -15.16 41.82
CA THR A 13 14.18 -14.68 40.61
C THR A 13 13.78 -15.45 39.34
N PHE A 14 12.52 -15.90 39.23
CA PHE A 14 12.03 -16.54 38.00
C PHE A 14 10.58 -16.19 37.61
N LEU A 15 10.01 -15.13 38.19
CA LEU A 15 8.73 -14.57 37.73
C LEU A 15 8.86 -13.05 37.50
N MET A 16 9.67 -12.66 36.52
CA MET A 16 9.37 -11.45 35.74
C MET A 16 9.07 -11.86 34.31
N VAL A 17 7.86 -12.39 34.20
CA VAL A 17 7.08 -12.54 32.98
C VAL A 17 7.04 -11.19 32.26
N ALA A 18 7.39 -11.26 30.98
CA ALA A 18 6.86 -10.50 29.86
C ALA A 18 6.30 -9.10 30.18
N LEU A 19 7.06 -8.06 29.83
CA LEU A 19 6.54 -6.87 29.16
C LEU A 19 7.71 -5.95 28.82
N LEU A 20 8.32 -6.08 27.64
CA LEU A 20 9.18 -5.03 27.06
C LEU A 20 9.55 -5.28 25.59
N VAL A 21 8.63 -5.88 24.84
CA VAL A 21 8.71 -5.86 23.37
C VAL A 21 7.31 -5.57 22.86
N ALA A 22 7.20 -4.51 22.04
CA ALA A 22 6.01 -4.00 21.37
C ALA A 22 5.31 -2.81 22.04
N ASP A 23 5.91 -1.62 21.93
CA ASP A 23 5.11 -0.38 21.97
C ASP A 23 5.59 0.71 20.98
N ALA A 24 6.36 0.34 19.95
CA ALA A 24 6.81 1.30 18.93
C ALA A 24 6.32 0.99 17.50
N ALA A 25 5.69 -0.18 17.28
CA ALA A 25 5.23 -0.59 15.95
C ALA A 25 3.72 -0.36 15.70
N ALA A 26 2.94 -0.10 16.76
CA ALA A 26 1.48 -0.01 16.64
C ALA A 26 0.97 1.38 16.20
N SER A 27 1.77 2.44 16.27
CA SER A 27 1.30 3.80 15.95
C SER A 27 1.34 4.19 14.46
N VAL A 28 1.80 3.28 13.59
CA VAL A 28 1.83 3.50 12.13
C VAL A 28 0.72 2.78 11.37
N ALA A 29 -0.15 2.03 12.07
CA ALA A 29 -1.07 1.07 11.45
C ALA A 29 -2.56 1.49 11.44
N SER A 30 -2.93 2.69 11.87
CA SER A 30 -4.34 3.14 11.73
C SER A 30 -4.43 4.58 11.21
N GLY A 31 -4.38 4.74 9.89
CA GLY A 31 -4.94 5.91 9.22
C GLY A 31 -6.47 5.97 9.27
N ALA A 32 -7.12 4.95 9.86
CA ALA A 32 -8.58 4.80 9.91
C ALA A 32 -9.32 5.94 10.64
N ASP A 33 -8.63 6.71 11.50
CA ASP A 33 -9.21 7.85 12.24
C ASP A 33 -8.82 9.23 11.67
N ALA A 34 -8.08 9.29 10.55
CA ALA A 34 -7.74 10.55 9.92
C ALA A 34 -8.93 11.08 9.09
N SER A 35 -9.57 12.14 9.58
CA SER A 35 -10.60 12.87 8.81
C SER A 35 -9.93 13.62 7.64
N TYR A 36 -9.70 12.94 6.53
CA TYR A 36 -9.23 13.56 5.29
C TYR A 36 -10.31 14.45 4.68
N SER A 37 -9.92 15.58 4.09
CA SER A 37 -10.86 16.45 3.37
C SER A 37 -11.38 15.83 2.07
N ARG A 38 -10.69 14.81 1.52
CA ARG A 38 -11.07 14.07 0.31
C ARG A 38 -10.86 12.57 0.46
N PRO A 39 -11.62 11.90 1.35
CA PRO A 39 -11.42 10.48 1.63
C PRO A 39 -11.70 9.59 0.40
N GLN A 40 -12.53 10.05 -0.54
CA GLN A 40 -12.83 9.32 -1.78
C GLN A 40 -11.64 9.14 -2.73
N LEU A 41 -10.52 9.87 -2.51
CA LEU A 41 -9.28 9.68 -3.27
C LEU A 41 -8.41 8.54 -2.71
N LEU A 42 -8.78 8.00 -1.55
CA LEU A 42 -8.08 6.90 -0.90
C LEU A 42 -8.94 5.63 -0.98
N LEU A 43 -8.25 4.49 -0.95
CA LEU A 43 -8.85 3.18 -0.73
C LEU A 43 -8.07 2.49 0.38
N GLU A 44 -8.77 1.96 1.38
CA GLU A 44 -8.12 1.28 2.50
C GLU A 44 -7.66 -0.13 2.10
N PRO A 45 -6.50 -0.62 2.59
CA PRO A 45 -6.00 -1.96 2.27
C PRO A 45 -7.02 -3.07 2.54
N ALA A 46 -7.63 -3.05 3.72
CA ALA A 46 -8.64 -4.04 4.12
C ALA A 46 -9.92 -3.96 3.27
N GLU A 47 -10.22 -2.80 2.68
CA GLU A 47 -11.34 -2.67 1.74
C GLU A 47 -10.98 -3.28 0.39
N LEU A 48 -9.82 -2.92 -0.18
CA LEU A 48 -9.35 -3.45 -1.46
C LEU A 48 -9.15 -4.97 -1.43
N ALA A 49 -8.74 -5.55 -0.30
CA ALA A 49 -8.53 -6.99 -0.15
C ALA A 49 -9.80 -7.84 -0.29
N LYS A 50 -10.99 -7.23 -0.23
CA LYS A 50 -12.25 -7.95 -0.45
C LYS A 50 -12.37 -8.32 -1.93
N PRO A 51 -12.57 -9.61 -2.30
CA PRO A 51 -12.58 -10.02 -3.71
C PRO A 51 -13.60 -9.27 -4.59
N ASP A 52 -14.78 -8.95 -4.04
CA ASP A 52 -15.82 -8.22 -4.76
C ASP A 52 -15.47 -6.74 -4.98
N VAL A 53 -14.60 -6.16 -4.14
CA VAL A 53 -14.04 -4.82 -4.30
C VAL A 53 -12.87 -4.87 -5.27
N ALA A 54 -11.89 -5.76 -5.04
CA ALA A 54 -10.71 -5.93 -5.90
C ALA A 54 -11.10 -6.11 -7.38
N GLY A 55 -12.11 -6.94 -7.66
CA GLY A 55 -12.60 -7.21 -9.01
C GLY A 55 -13.21 -6.00 -9.73
N ARG A 56 -13.42 -4.86 -9.06
CA ARG A 56 -13.92 -3.62 -9.65
C ARG A 56 -12.82 -2.64 -10.04
N TYR A 57 -11.58 -2.86 -9.61
CA TYR A 57 -10.46 -1.95 -9.82
C TYR A 57 -9.42 -2.54 -10.77
N ALA A 58 -8.87 -1.69 -11.63
CA ALA A 58 -7.53 -1.90 -12.15
C ALA A 58 -6.53 -1.54 -11.03
N ILE A 59 -5.79 -2.54 -10.55
CA ILE A 59 -4.81 -2.38 -9.48
C ILE A 59 -3.45 -2.17 -10.14
N LEU A 60 -2.81 -1.02 -9.88
CA LEU A 60 -1.52 -0.67 -10.46
C LEU A 60 -0.43 -0.66 -9.39
N ASP A 61 0.60 -1.46 -9.61
CA ASP A 61 1.82 -1.47 -8.82
C ASP A 61 2.87 -0.58 -9.49
N VAL A 62 3.30 0.44 -8.78
CA VAL A 62 4.19 1.50 -9.30
C VAL A 62 5.59 1.41 -8.68
N ARG A 63 5.91 0.26 -8.06
CA ARG A 63 7.26 -0.04 -7.53
C ARG A 63 8.20 -0.49 -8.64
N SER A 64 9.39 -0.95 -8.27
CA SER A 64 10.31 -1.56 -9.23
C SER A 64 9.76 -2.88 -9.77
N GLU A 65 10.24 -3.30 -10.95
CA GLU A 65 9.84 -4.57 -11.56
C GLU A 65 10.19 -5.76 -10.66
N GLU A 66 11.35 -5.68 -9.99
CA GLU A 66 11.82 -6.71 -9.07
C GLU A 66 10.87 -6.84 -7.87
N ALA A 67 10.49 -5.71 -7.27
CA ALA A 67 9.55 -5.70 -6.14
C ALA A 67 8.17 -6.23 -6.54
N PHE A 68 7.71 -5.94 -7.76
CA PHE A 68 6.46 -6.47 -8.31
C PHE A 68 6.51 -7.98 -8.54
N ALA A 69 7.63 -8.48 -9.07
CA ALA A 69 7.84 -9.89 -9.36
C ALA A 69 8.00 -10.74 -8.08
N GLU A 70 8.63 -10.17 -7.05
CA GLU A 70 8.80 -10.81 -5.75
C GLU A 70 7.46 -10.98 -5.03
N GLN A 71 6.73 -9.89 -4.80
CA GLN A 71 5.42 -9.93 -4.16
C GLN A 71 4.59 -8.72 -4.58
N ARG A 72 3.31 -8.91 -4.88
CA ARG A 72 2.37 -7.84 -5.25
C ARG A 72 0.97 -8.09 -4.70
N ILE A 73 0.10 -7.09 -4.81
CA ILE A 73 -1.34 -7.28 -4.57
C ILE A 73 -1.90 -8.22 -5.66
N PRO A 74 -2.73 -9.23 -5.31
CA PRO A 74 -3.33 -10.12 -6.31
C PRO A 74 -4.09 -9.35 -7.39
N GLY A 75 -3.80 -9.67 -8.65
CA GLY A 75 -4.40 -8.99 -9.82
C GLY A 75 -3.77 -7.64 -10.18
N ALA A 76 -2.72 -7.19 -9.46
CA ALA A 76 -2.00 -5.97 -9.82
C ALA A 76 -1.25 -6.11 -11.14
N ARG A 77 -1.23 -5.01 -11.91
CA ARG A 77 -0.40 -4.83 -13.12
C ARG A 77 0.73 -3.88 -12.79
N TRP A 78 1.92 -4.19 -13.30
CA TRP A 78 3.08 -3.33 -13.10
C TRP A 78 3.04 -2.11 -14.03
N VAL A 79 3.51 -0.97 -13.51
CA VAL A 79 3.69 0.28 -14.27
C VAL A 79 5.09 0.82 -14.02
N ASP A 80 5.89 0.90 -15.09
CA ASP A 80 7.19 1.58 -15.04
C ASP A 80 7.01 3.10 -14.88
N HIS A 81 7.16 3.56 -13.64
CA HIS A 81 7.02 4.97 -13.29
C HIS A 81 8.08 5.87 -13.92
N GLY A 82 9.29 5.36 -14.16
CA GLY A 82 10.37 6.11 -14.78
C GLY A 82 10.08 6.33 -16.26
N LEU A 83 9.62 5.28 -16.95
CA LEU A 83 9.18 5.37 -18.33
C LEU A 83 7.98 6.29 -18.48
N TRP A 84 6.97 6.17 -17.63
CA TRP A 84 5.78 7.03 -17.68
C TRP A 84 6.10 8.50 -17.38
N ALA A 85 6.96 8.77 -16.38
CA ALA A 85 7.38 10.14 -16.08
C ALA A 85 8.15 10.78 -17.25
N LYS A 86 9.00 10.01 -17.93
CA LYS A 86 9.74 10.46 -19.12
C LYS A 86 8.83 10.65 -20.32
N ALA A 87 7.93 9.68 -20.58
CA ALA A 87 7.01 9.71 -21.70
C ALA A 87 5.96 10.83 -21.58
N PHE A 88 5.67 11.29 -20.35
CA PHE A 88 4.72 12.38 -20.16
C PHE A 88 5.21 13.67 -20.78
N GLY A 89 6.48 14.04 -20.58
CA GLY A 89 7.04 15.27 -21.15
C GLY A 89 6.14 16.48 -20.87
N ASP A 90 5.66 17.12 -21.94
CA ASP A 90 4.73 18.25 -21.91
C ASP A 90 3.24 17.82 -21.92
N GLY A 91 2.94 16.53 -22.07
CA GLY A 91 1.59 15.98 -22.00
C GLY A 91 0.73 16.29 -23.23
N ASP A 92 1.33 16.38 -24.41
CA ASP A 92 0.70 16.74 -25.68
C ASP A 92 0.35 15.54 -26.59
N ASP A 93 0.89 14.36 -26.31
CA ASP A 93 0.67 13.15 -27.11
C ASP A 93 -0.55 12.32 -26.67
N ALA A 94 -1.75 12.85 -26.93
CA ALA A 94 -2.99 12.21 -26.52
C ALA A 94 -3.19 10.80 -27.11
N GLU A 95 -2.72 10.55 -28.34
CA GLU A 95 -2.90 9.25 -29.00
C GLU A 95 -2.05 8.17 -28.33
N GLN A 96 -0.75 8.42 -28.12
CA GLN A 96 0.12 7.47 -27.44
C GLN A 96 -0.32 7.24 -26.00
N TRP A 97 -0.81 8.28 -25.31
CA TRP A 97 -1.33 8.13 -23.95
C TRP A 97 -2.63 7.31 -23.91
N GLY A 98 -3.52 7.47 -24.89
CA GLY A 98 -4.70 6.63 -25.04
C GLY A 98 -4.34 5.14 -25.20
N GLN A 99 -3.33 4.84 -26.03
CA GLN A 99 -2.84 3.47 -26.20
C GLN A 99 -2.21 2.92 -24.91
N ARG A 100 -1.29 3.67 -24.29
CA ARG A 100 -0.56 3.27 -23.09
C ARG A 100 -1.46 3.03 -21.88
N ILE A 101 -2.53 3.83 -21.73
CA ILE A 101 -3.56 3.62 -20.69
C ILE A 101 -4.46 2.42 -21.05
N GLY A 102 -4.83 2.29 -22.33
CA GLY A 102 -5.65 1.18 -22.83
C GLY A 102 -4.98 -0.19 -22.67
N GLU A 103 -3.66 -0.28 -22.84
CA GLU A 103 -2.86 -1.49 -22.61
C GLU A 103 -2.95 -2.00 -21.16
N LEU A 104 -3.20 -1.10 -20.21
CA LEU A 104 -3.47 -1.47 -18.81
C LEU A 104 -4.92 -1.94 -18.59
N GLY A 105 -5.74 -2.06 -19.64
CA GLY A 105 -7.16 -2.37 -19.55
C GLY A 105 -8.00 -1.25 -18.92
N ILE A 106 -7.51 -0.01 -18.96
CA ILE A 106 -8.16 1.16 -18.41
C ILE A 106 -8.85 1.92 -19.55
N GLY A 107 -10.14 2.16 -19.40
CA GLY A 107 -10.95 2.94 -20.35
C GLY A 107 -11.94 3.84 -19.63
N ASN A 108 -12.95 4.29 -20.37
CA ASN A 108 -13.99 5.16 -19.82
C ASN A 108 -14.74 4.48 -18.66
N GLY A 109 -14.77 5.15 -17.51
CA GLY A 109 -15.46 4.66 -16.31
C GLY A 109 -14.70 3.59 -15.51
N SER A 110 -13.49 3.21 -15.93
CA SER A 110 -12.63 2.32 -15.14
C SER A 110 -12.31 2.94 -13.78
N LYS A 111 -12.32 2.10 -12.74
CA LYS A 111 -11.83 2.46 -11.42
C LYS A 111 -10.38 2.00 -11.30
N VAL A 112 -9.51 2.86 -10.79
CA VAL A 112 -8.08 2.57 -10.68
C VAL A 112 -7.64 2.80 -9.25
N VAL A 113 -6.85 1.88 -8.71
CA VAL A 113 -6.13 2.07 -7.45
C VAL A 113 -4.65 1.86 -7.67
N LEU A 114 -3.83 2.80 -7.19
CA LEU A 114 -2.39 2.77 -7.35
C LEU A 114 -1.70 2.66 -5.99
N TYR A 115 -0.58 1.95 -5.93
CA TYR A 115 0.27 1.91 -4.76
C TYR A 115 1.76 1.86 -5.13
N ASP A 116 2.60 2.25 -4.17
CA ASP A 116 4.04 2.07 -4.24
C ASP A 116 4.63 1.81 -2.83
N ASP A 117 5.95 1.75 -2.74
CA ASP A 117 6.77 1.67 -1.52
C ASP A 117 7.62 2.93 -1.28
N SER A 118 7.34 4.01 -2.02
CA SER A 118 8.11 5.25 -2.08
C SER A 118 7.43 6.43 -1.37
N GLN A 119 6.68 6.15 -0.30
CA GLN A 119 5.83 7.13 0.39
C GLN A 119 4.80 7.79 -0.54
N MET A 120 4.22 7.01 -1.47
CA MET A 120 3.24 7.42 -2.48
C MET A 120 3.79 8.36 -3.55
N LYS A 121 5.10 8.64 -3.61
CA LYS A 121 5.65 9.60 -4.57
C LYS A 121 5.43 9.15 -6.02
N ASN A 122 5.75 7.90 -6.33
CA ASN A 122 5.61 7.36 -7.68
C ASN A 122 4.14 7.12 -8.02
N ALA A 123 3.38 6.51 -7.11
CA ALA A 123 1.95 6.28 -7.26
C ALA A 123 1.18 7.59 -7.45
N ALA A 124 1.48 8.64 -6.69
CA ALA A 124 0.84 9.95 -6.85
C ALA A 124 1.17 10.61 -8.19
N ARG A 125 2.39 10.43 -8.71
CA ARG A 125 2.77 10.92 -10.05
C ARG A 125 1.94 10.24 -11.14
N ILE A 126 1.82 8.92 -11.09
CA ILE A 126 1.03 8.17 -12.07
C ILE A 126 -0.46 8.45 -11.92
N TRP A 127 -0.95 8.56 -10.67
CA TRP A 127 -2.30 9.02 -10.37
C TRP A 127 -2.59 10.37 -11.03
N TRP A 128 -1.69 11.35 -10.91
CA TRP A 128 -1.87 12.66 -11.55
C TRP A 128 -1.90 12.57 -13.07
N ILE A 129 -1.02 11.77 -13.69
CA ILE A 129 -1.01 11.54 -15.15
C ILE A 129 -2.33 10.95 -15.63
N LEU A 130 -2.84 9.92 -14.94
CA LEU A 130 -4.13 9.30 -15.26
C LEU A 130 -5.27 10.32 -15.16
N ARG A 131 -5.24 11.18 -14.14
CA ARG A 131 -6.24 12.24 -13.95
C ARG A 131 -6.15 13.32 -15.01
N TYR A 132 -4.94 13.70 -15.41
CA TYR A 132 -4.70 14.63 -16.51
C TYR A 132 -5.35 14.13 -17.81
N TRP A 133 -5.24 12.83 -18.10
CA TRP A 133 -5.86 12.19 -19.25
C TRP A 133 -7.31 11.73 -19.04
N GLY A 134 -7.98 12.17 -17.97
CA GLY A 134 -9.43 12.01 -17.80
C GLY A 134 -9.89 10.75 -17.07
N VAL A 135 -8.99 9.94 -16.51
CA VAL A 135 -9.35 8.77 -15.66
C VAL A 135 -9.82 9.27 -14.29
N SER A 136 -11.11 9.58 -14.18
CA SER A 136 -11.68 10.33 -13.05
C SER A 136 -11.75 9.55 -11.73
N ASP A 137 -11.95 8.22 -11.74
CA ASP A 137 -12.00 7.36 -10.54
C ASP A 137 -10.65 6.65 -10.31
N ALA A 138 -9.58 7.45 -10.24
CA ALA A 138 -8.27 7.00 -9.78
C ALA A 138 -8.05 7.36 -8.31
N ARG A 139 -7.56 6.39 -7.52
CA ARG A 139 -7.33 6.46 -6.08
C ARG A 139 -5.94 5.98 -5.71
N LEU A 140 -5.46 6.37 -4.54
CA LEU A 140 -4.24 5.85 -3.94
C LEU A 140 -4.59 4.86 -2.83
N LEU A 141 -3.86 3.75 -2.74
CA LEU A 141 -3.95 2.82 -1.62
C LEU A 141 -3.39 3.51 -0.37
N ASN A 142 -4.22 3.67 0.67
CA ASN A 142 -3.79 4.38 1.87
C ASN A 142 -2.60 3.67 2.54
N GLY A 143 -1.49 4.39 2.70
CA GLY A 143 -0.24 3.87 3.26
C GLY A 143 0.54 2.91 2.35
N GLY A 144 0.06 2.64 1.13
CA GLY A 144 0.80 1.89 0.11
C GLY A 144 1.10 0.44 0.41
N TRP A 145 2.16 -0.07 -0.21
CA TRP A 145 2.63 -1.44 -0.02
C TRP A 145 2.94 -1.76 1.44
N LYS A 146 3.55 -0.80 2.16
CA LYS A 146 3.87 -0.96 3.58
C LYS A 146 2.62 -1.20 4.43
N ALA A 147 1.53 -0.48 4.17
CA ALA A 147 0.27 -0.69 4.88
C ALA A 147 -0.39 -2.02 4.51
N TRP A 148 -0.30 -2.44 3.23
CA TRP A 148 -0.77 -3.75 2.80
C TRP A 148 -0.06 -4.88 3.55
N GLN A 149 1.27 -4.82 3.64
CA GLN A 149 2.09 -5.80 4.37
C GLN A 149 1.82 -5.77 5.87
N ALA A 150 1.71 -4.58 6.47
CA ALA A 150 1.43 -4.43 7.89
C ALA A 150 0.06 -4.99 8.31
N ALA A 151 -0.90 -5.00 7.38
CA ALA A 151 -2.21 -5.61 7.57
C ALA A 151 -2.24 -7.12 7.25
N GLU A 152 -1.10 -7.73 6.93
CA GLU A 152 -0.94 -9.17 6.64
C GLU A 152 -1.91 -9.68 5.56
N LEU A 153 -2.15 -8.83 4.54
CA LEU A 153 -3.10 -9.11 3.46
C LEU A 153 -2.50 -10.02 2.37
N PRO A 154 -3.34 -10.74 1.61
CA PRO A 154 -2.87 -11.68 0.60
C PRO A 154 -1.94 -11.05 -0.46
N THR A 155 -0.95 -11.80 -0.91
CA THR A 155 -0.02 -11.41 -1.97
C THR A 155 0.02 -12.45 -3.09
N ALA A 156 0.43 -12.02 -4.29
CA ALA A 156 0.78 -12.88 -5.42
C ALA A 156 2.24 -12.63 -5.81
N ASP A 157 2.86 -13.54 -6.57
CA ASP A 157 4.25 -13.49 -7.01
C ASP A 157 4.41 -13.94 -8.48
N GLY A 158 5.63 -13.90 -9.00
CA GLY A 158 5.96 -14.31 -10.37
C GLY A 158 5.78 -13.22 -11.42
N GLN A 159 6.09 -13.52 -12.68
CA GLN A 159 5.90 -12.60 -13.81
C GLN A 159 4.40 -12.54 -14.21
N PRO A 160 3.91 -11.40 -14.76
CA PRO A 160 2.54 -11.29 -15.24
C PRO A 160 2.18 -12.30 -16.33
#